data_AF-A0A920UCW3-F1
#
_entry.id   AF-A0A920UCW3-F1
#
_cell.length_a   1.000
_cell.length_b   1.000
_cell.length_c   1.000
_cell.angle_alpha   90.00
_cell.angle_beta   90.00
_cell.angle_gamma   90.00
#
_symmetry.space_group_name_H-M   'P 1'
#
loop_
_entity.id
_entity.type
_entity.pdbx_description
1 polymer ?
#
loop_
_entity_poly.entity_id
_entity_poly.type
_entity_poly.pdbx_seq_one_letter_code
_entity_poly.pdbx_strand_id
1 'polypeptide(L)'
;MDDKIIQRAQEQDIEPDDLAQQFIDDFYRTMDALNIQRAHIYPRATQEIGPIIETIQKLIDNGSAYPGGGDVFFRVTKIDDYGKLSHRTLDGMQAGARIGV
;
A
#
# COMPACT_ATOMS: atom_id res chain seq x y z
N MET A 1 6.06 -1.83 -5.67
CA MET A 1 7.23 -2.37 -4.96
C MET A 1 6.80 -2.60 -3.52
N ASP A 2 6.88 -3.83 -3.05
CA ASP A 2 6.36 -4.32 -1.76
C ASP A 2 7.30 -5.43 -1.25
N ASP A 3 7.42 -5.60 0.06
CA ASP A 3 8.35 -6.56 0.68
C ASP A 3 8.16 -7.98 0.16
N LYS A 4 6.92 -8.41 -0.11
CA LYS A 4 6.65 -9.75 -0.65
C LYS A 4 7.16 -9.92 -2.07
N ILE A 5 7.10 -8.86 -2.88
CA ILE A 5 7.61 -8.88 -4.26
C ILE A 5 9.13 -8.97 -4.19
N ILE A 6 9.78 -8.16 -3.34
CA ILE A 6 11.24 -8.15 -3.18
C ILE A 6 11.72 -9.52 -2.70
N GLN A 7 11.09 -10.06 -1.64
CA GLN A 7 11.46 -11.36 -1.08
C GLN A 7 11.30 -12.48 -2.11
N ARG A 8 10.18 -12.51 -2.84
CA ARG A 8 9.93 -13.54 -3.86
C ARG A 8 10.89 -13.42 -5.04
N ALA A 9 11.23 -12.21 -5.45
CA ALA A 9 12.17 -11.97 -6.53
C ALA A 9 13.57 -12.47 -6.15
N GLN A 10 14.00 -12.23 -4.90
CA GLN A 10 15.24 -12.77 -4.34
C GLN A 10 15.23 -14.30 -4.28
N GLU A 11 14.12 -14.92 -3.85
CA GLU A 11 13.96 -16.39 -3.84
C GLU A 11 14.11 -17.01 -5.23
N GLN A 12 13.77 -16.26 -6.29
CA GLN A 12 13.77 -16.72 -7.67
C GLN A 12 14.97 -16.22 -8.49
N ASP A 13 15.86 -15.44 -7.89
CA ASP A 13 17.01 -14.81 -8.55
C ASP A 13 16.64 -14.00 -9.80
N ILE A 14 15.57 -13.21 -9.70
CA ILE A 14 15.12 -12.29 -10.76
C ILE A 14 14.88 -10.89 -10.20
N GLU A 15 14.76 -9.90 -11.08
CA GLU A 15 14.44 -8.54 -10.68
C GLU A 15 12.98 -8.43 -10.22
N PRO A 16 12.69 -7.65 -9.15
CA PRO A 16 11.32 -7.43 -8.66
C PRO A 16 10.35 -6.90 -9.73
N ASP A 17 10.86 -6.08 -10.65
CA ASP A 17 10.06 -5.51 -11.73
C ASP A 17 9.66 -6.58 -12.77
N ASP A 18 10.55 -7.53 -13.06
CA ASP A 18 10.25 -8.66 -13.95
C ASP A 18 9.20 -9.59 -13.33
N LEU A 19 9.36 -9.91 -12.05
CA LEU A 19 8.37 -10.68 -11.29
C LEU A 19 7.01 -9.98 -11.30
N ALA A 20 6.98 -8.67 -11.03
CA ALA A 20 5.75 -7.89 -11.03
C ALA A 20 5.10 -7.87 -12.42
N GLN A 21 5.90 -7.71 -13.48
CA GLN A 21 5.41 -7.69 -14.86
C GLN A 21 4.78 -9.03 -15.26
N GLN A 22 5.39 -10.16 -14.89
CA GLN A 22 4.82 -11.49 -15.11
C GLN A 22 3.42 -11.62 -14.49
N PHE A 23 3.25 -11.22 -13.23
CA PHE A 23 1.95 -11.30 -12.56
C PHE A 23 0.93 -10.31 -13.12
N ILE A 24 1.37 -9.14 -13.61
CA ILE A 24 0.50 -8.18 -14.30
C ILE A 24 -0.05 -8.79 -15.59
N ASP A 25 0.79 -9.48 -16.38
CA ASP A 25 0.37 -10.11 -17.62
C ASP A 25 -0.60 -11.28 -17.36
N ASP A 26 -0.33 -12.09 -16.34
CA ASP A 26 -1.23 -13.16 -15.89
C ASP A 26 -2.58 -12.62 -15.39
N PHE A 27 -2.57 -11.49 -14.67
CA PHE A 27 -3.77 -10.78 -14.25
C PHE A 27 -4.61 -10.37 -15.46
N TYR A 28 -4.03 -9.70 -16.46
CA TYR A 28 -4.78 -9.29 -17.66
C TYR A 28 -5.35 -10.49 -18.41
N ARG A 29 -4.55 -11.54 -18.63
CA ARG A 29 -5.03 -12.77 -19.28
C ARG A 29 -6.24 -13.35 -18.56
N THR A 30 -6.21 -13.38 -17.23
CA THR A 30 -7.31 -13.91 -16.41
C THR A 30 -8.54 -13.03 -16.47
N MET A 31 -8.38 -11.71 -16.34
CA MET A 31 -9.49 -10.76 -16.39
C MET A 31 -10.18 -10.78 -17.76
N ASP A 32 -9.41 -10.82 -18.85
CA ASP A 32 -9.94 -10.91 -20.20
C ASP A 32 -10.68 -12.24 -20.43
N ALA A 33 -10.14 -13.36 -19.93
CA ALA A 33 -10.79 -14.67 -20.03
C ALA A 33 -12.13 -14.73 -19.28
N LEU A 34 -12.26 -13.94 -18.20
CA LEU A 34 -13.51 -13.76 -17.45
C LEU A 34 -14.44 -12.71 -18.07
N ASN A 35 -14.07 -12.15 -19.24
CA ASN A 35 -14.78 -11.07 -19.92
C ASN A 35 -15.03 -9.85 -19.01
N ILE A 36 -14.07 -9.55 -18.13
CA ILE A 36 -14.12 -8.39 -17.25
C ILE A 36 -13.72 -7.16 -18.06
N GLN A 37 -14.53 -6.11 -17.99
CA GLN A 37 -14.21 -4.85 -18.64
C GLN A 37 -12.94 -4.25 -18.05
N ARG A 38 -11.99 -3.88 -18.91
CA ARG A 38 -10.74 -3.23 -18.50
C ARG A 38 -11.01 -1.85 -17.90
N ALA A 39 -10.26 -1.50 -16.86
CA ALA A 39 -10.26 -0.15 -16.30
C ALA A 39 -9.65 0.83 -17.31
N HIS A 40 -10.06 2.10 -17.23
CA HIS A 40 -9.51 3.15 -18.08
C HIS A 40 -8.02 3.41 -17.81
N ILE A 41 -7.59 3.24 -16.55
CA ILE A 41 -6.22 3.51 -16.09
C ILE A 41 -5.82 2.44 -15.05
N TYR A 42 -4.60 1.94 -15.17
CA TYR A 42 -3.97 1.01 -14.22
C TYR A 42 -2.68 1.62 -13.65
N PRO A 43 -2.78 2.56 -12.68
CA PRO A 43 -1.60 3.23 -12.14
C PRO A 43 -0.73 2.24 -11.36
N ARG A 44 0.59 2.32 -11.55
CA ARG A 44 1.56 1.52 -10.78
C ARG A 44 2.14 2.36 -9.66
N ALA A 45 2.24 1.80 -8.45
CA ALA A 45 2.85 2.51 -7.32
C ALA A 45 4.28 3.02 -7.64
N THR A 46 5.05 2.26 -8.42
CA THR A 46 6.40 2.66 -8.87
C THR A 46 6.41 3.87 -9.82
N GLN A 47 5.29 4.17 -10.46
CA GLN A 47 5.11 5.33 -11.36
C GLN A 47 4.49 6.54 -10.63
N GLU A 48 3.92 6.33 -9.45
CA GLU A 48 3.18 7.35 -8.67
C GLU A 48 3.97 7.85 -7.44
N ILE A 49 5.29 7.64 -7.40
CA ILE A 49 6.13 8.03 -6.26
C ILE A 49 6.07 9.53 -5.98
N GLY A 50 6.06 10.37 -7.03
CA GLY A 50 5.96 11.83 -6.89
C GLY A 50 4.68 12.27 -6.13
N PRO A 51 3.48 11.90 -6.63
CA PRO A 51 2.22 12.16 -5.93
C PRO A 51 2.12 11.56 -4.52
N ILE A 52 2.72 10.38 -4.28
CA ILE A 52 2.79 9.78 -2.95
C ILE A 52 3.57 10.70 -2.00
N ILE A 53 4.75 11.17 -2.40
CA ILE A 53 5.58 12.10 -1.59
C ILE A 53 4.83 13.41 -1.35
N GLU A 54 4.18 13.97 -2.37
CA GLU A 54 3.39 15.21 -2.23
C GLU A 54 2.26 15.03 -1.20
N THR A 55 1.58 13.88 -1.23
CA THR A 55 0.52 13.56 -0.28
C THR A 55 1.08 13.45 1.14
N ILE A 56 2.20 12.76 1.32
CA ILE A 56 2.88 12.65 2.62
C ILE A 56 3.27 14.03 3.15
N GLN A 57 3.81 14.91 2.30
CA GLN A 57 4.19 16.27 2.71
C GLN A 57 2.97 17.05 3.20
N LYS A 58 1.85 17.02 2.49
CA LYS A 58 0.60 17.67 2.92
C LYS A 58 0.11 17.16 4.27
N LEU A 59 0.26 15.86 4.54
CA LEU A 59 -0.09 15.25 5.82
C LEU A 59 0.84 15.69 6.95
N ILE A 60 2.13 15.87 6.67
CA ILE A 60 3.08 16.42 7.64
C ILE A 60 2.73 17.88 7.94
N ASP A 61 2.52 18.69 6.90
CA ASP A 61 2.24 20.13 7.01
C ASP A 61 0.98 20.40 7.82
N ASN A 62 -0.06 19.59 7.62
CA ASN A 62 -1.30 19.70 8.38
C ASN A 62 -1.24 18.99 9.74
N GLY A 63 -0.11 18.38 10.12
CA GLY A 63 0.14 17.70 11.39
C GLY A 63 -0.56 16.35 11.57
N SER A 64 -1.06 15.73 10.49
CA SER A 64 -1.65 14.39 10.48
C SER A 64 -0.64 13.28 10.24
N ALA A 65 0.59 13.62 9.87
CA ALA A 65 1.72 12.71 9.85
C ALA A 65 2.92 13.31 10.61
N TYR A 66 3.87 12.45 10.98
CA TYR A 66 5.10 12.86 11.68
C TYR A 66 6.25 11.90 11.35
N PRO A 67 7.50 12.41 11.26
CA PRO A 67 8.67 11.56 11.07
C PRO A 67 9.05 10.85 12.38
N GLY A 68 9.61 9.64 12.28
CA GLY A 68 10.17 8.89 13.41
C GLY A 68 11.03 7.73 12.93
N GLY A 69 12.21 7.53 13.51
CA GLY A 69 13.03 6.35 13.23
C GLY A 69 13.49 6.18 11.77
N GLY A 70 13.48 7.24 10.96
CA GLY A 70 13.78 7.17 9.52
C GLY A 70 12.53 7.03 8.63
N ASP A 71 11.37 6.77 9.22
CA ASP A 71 10.09 6.62 8.54
C ASP A 71 9.15 7.82 8.78
N VAL A 72 8.02 7.81 8.08
CA VAL A 72 6.91 8.76 8.30
C VAL A 72 5.66 7.98 8.71
N PHE A 73 5.08 8.35 9.85
CA PHE A 73 3.90 7.71 10.42
C PHE A 73 2.67 8.60 10.32
N PHE A 74 1.51 7.99 10.09
CA PHE A 74 0.21 8.67 10.13
C PHE A 74 -0.39 8.66 11.55
N ARG A 75 -0.88 9.81 12.01
CA ARG A 75 -1.45 10.02 13.34
C ARG A 75 -2.95 9.68 13.33
N VAL A 76 -3.26 8.40 13.51
CA VAL A 76 -4.65 7.89 13.54
C VAL A 76 -5.53 8.58 14.60
N THR A 77 -4.94 9.02 15.71
CA THR A 77 -5.65 9.71 16.81
C THR A 77 -6.07 11.14 16.48
N LYS A 78 -5.63 11.69 15.34
CA LYS A 78 -6.02 13.04 14.90
C LYS A 78 -7.38 13.07 14.20
N ILE A 79 -7.84 11.92 13.70
CA ILE A 79 -9.13 11.80 13.01
C ILE A 79 -10.16 11.25 13.99
N ASP A 80 -11.15 12.07 14.33
CA ASP A 80 -12.17 11.72 15.32
C ASP A 80 -12.97 10.46 14.98
N ASP A 81 -13.21 10.21 13.68
CA ASP A 81 -13.96 9.06 13.19
C ASP A 81 -13.08 7.97 12.56
N TYR A 82 -11.80 7.91 12.96
CA TYR A 82 -10.89 6.88 12.49
C TYR A 82 -11.41 5.48 12.84
N GLY A 83 -11.56 4.62 11.83
CA GLY A 83 -12.15 3.28 11.97
C GLY A 83 -13.62 3.18 11.53
N LYS A 84 -14.27 4.28 11.12
CA LYS A 84 -15.65 4.28 10.59
C LYS A 84 -15.89 3.29 9.44
N LEU A 85 -14.89 3.06 8.58
CA LEU A 85 -15.00 2.16 7.43
C LEU A 85 -15.07 0.69 7.85
N SER A 86 -14.38 0.32 8.94
CA SER A 86 -14.34 -1.05 9.46
C SER A 86 -15.29 -1.26 10.64
N HIS A 87 -15.99 -0.20 11.08
CA HIS A 87 -16.78 -0.18 12.31
C HIS A 87 -15.99 -0.57 13.58
N ARG A 88 -14.70 -0.23 13.63
CA ARG A 88 -13.82 -0.50 14.79
C ARG A 88 -13.41 0.78 15.48
N THR A 89 -13.32 0.73 16.82
CA THR A 89 -12.70 1.78 17.63
C THR A 89 -11.18 1.60 17.67
N LEU A 90 -10.44 2.67 17.99
CA LEU A 90 -8.98 2.61 18.16
C LEU A 90 -8.56 1.57 19.21
N ASP A 91 -9.26 1.53 20.34
CA ASP A 91 -9.01 0.54 21.40
C ASP A 91 -9.22 -0.89 20.90
N GLY A 92 -10.30 -1.12 20.13
CA GLY A 92 -10.58 -2.41 19.51
C GLY A 92 -9.58 -2.79 18.42
N MET A 93 -8.88 -1.82 17.82
CA MET A 93 -7.79 -2.06 16.87
C MET A 93 -6.49 -2.43 17.60
N GLN A 94 -6.16 -1.75 18.70
CA GLN A 94 -4.97 -2.05 19.50
C GLN A 94 -5.04 -3.44 20.16
N ALA A 95 -6.18 -3.81 20.73
CA ALA A 95 -6.36 -5.13 21.36
C ALA A 95 -6.26 -6.30 20.37
N GLY A 96 -6.53 -6.05 19.08
CA GLY A 96 -6.43 -7.03 18.00
C GLY A 96 -5.15 -6.91 17.17
N ALA A 97 -4.24 -6.00 17.51
CA ALA A 97 -2.97 -5.87 16.81
C ALA A 97 -2.09 -7.09 17.17
N ARG A 98 -1.60 -7.80 16.15
CA ARG A 98 -0.54 -8.79 16.36
C ARG A 98 0.68 -8.04 16.87
N ILE A 99 1.00 -8.20 18.15
CA ILE A 99 2.33 -7.90 18.66
C ILE A 99 3.23 -8.97 18.07
N GLY A 100 4.10 -8.60 17.12
CA GLY A 100 5.17 -9.49 16.68
C GLY A 100 6.01 -9.82 17.90
N VAL A 101 6.07 -11.11 18.24
CA VAL A 101 7.07 -11.67 19.18
C VAL A 101 8.23 -12.16 18.35
#